data_AF-A0A067BP73-F1
#
_entry.id   AF-A0A067BP73-F1
#
_cell.length_a   1.000
_cell.length_b   1.000
_cell.length_c   1.000
_cell.angle_alpha   90.00
_cell.angle_beta   90.00
_cell.angle_gamma   90.00
#
_symmetry.space_group_name_H-M   'P 1'
#
loop_
_entity.id
_entity.type
_entity.pdbx_description
1 polymer ?
#
loop_
_entity_poly.entity_id
_entity_poly.type
_entity_poly.pdbx_seq_one_letter_code
_entity_poly.pdbx_strand_id
1 'polypeptide(L)'
;MGTEKVLPGNNEVHARLNTQVLLQLQKNKAILAVGFFLSCMWNLAAPIKAWALSRYGFASTSDTLVLELDWNTVVNGRFLTSLYTSSGIPLASPMEKTRYINVFLDFMVAPRSELRWVTSLLDTNRTFQMDVDGVAKRLGLNGSREVDQFNVDVAPFAATGFPLWGNEVIFDYVPPTTQDVGLHQVSEALLCLKGLTPEELVNLQFPSNLRPYSSASDAAAINMWRSKVFPDLRACMDRRAALLASATTPADGLLALATELASTYDLGLVNVAGHHQLYTPQTFWDGFVDISGYRSGSVTYQISGRDPSTVLTTGSGHLDAILNPRETAWYCTLQYVNPISGLPNATECFAKVATTLPAFFNGKYLSVLAGTRYNDNNAFERGPSNQRITPYTYKRRKIAPLHSISYVNVGNLSAWQTLFQTIVANVTQTPRTTSNALEEMCLVGDGCFSTCMNSSASGGTTVTYMRGASAKRRSTQPRTASLTCLWMSAALAQALRTSK
;
A
#
# COMPACT_ATOMS: atom_id res chain seq x y z
N MET A 1 -38.32 -89.52 57.10
CA MET A 1 -38.14 -88.09 56.73
C MET A 1 -38.86 -87.88 55.39
N GLY A 2 -39.40 -86.68 55.11
CA GLY A 2 -40.02 -86.37 53.79
C GLY A 2 -39.00 -86.41 52.65
N THR A 3 -39.29 -86.23 51.36
CA THR A 3 -40.47 -85.76 50.57
C THR A 3 -40.19 -86.16 49.09
N GLU A 4 -41.09 -86.28 48.11
CA GLU A 4 -42.56 -86.21 47.97
C GLU A 4 -42.97 -86.90 46.62
N LYS A 5 -44.26 -86.92 46.24
CA LYS A 5 -44.72 -87.35 44.89
C LYS A 5 -44.72 -86.18 43.89
N VAL A 6 -44.27 -86.42 42.65
CA VAL A 6 -44.96 -86.04 41.39
C VAL A 6 -44.55 -87.00 40.25
N LEU A 7 -45.54 -87.50 39.50
CA LEU A 7 -45.46 -88.21 38.19
C LEU A 7 -46.02 -87.26 37.10
N PRO A 8 -46.04 -87.57 35.78
CA PRO A 8 -45.22 -88.45 34.90
C PRO A 8 -44.77 -87.68 33.61
N GLY A 9 -44.31 -88.35 32.54
CA GLY A 9 -44.18 -87.68 31.22
C GLY A 9 -43.63 -88.51 30.04
N ASN A 10 -44.48 -88.80 29.06
CA ASN A 10 -44.23 -89.62 27.86
C ASN A 10 -43.09 -89.12 26.91
N ASN A 11 -42.25 -90.05 26.44
CA ASN A 11 -41.11 -89.80 25.54
C ASN A 11 -41.46 -89.82 24.02
N GLU A 12 -42.46 -89.05 23.55
CA GLU A 12 -42.83 -89.03 22.10
C GLU A 12 -42.73 -87.66 21.39
N VAL A 13 -42.23 -86.60 22.04
CA VAL A 13 -42.27 -85.23 21.47
C VAL A 13 -40.97 -84.78 20.77
N HIS A 14 -39.82 -85.45 21.02
CA HIS A 14 -38.51 -84.84 20.78
C HIS A 14 -37.93 -84.87 19.35
N ALA A 15 -38.54 -85.59 18.40
CA ALA A 15 -38.04 -85.62 17.01
C ALA A 15 -38.44 -84.37 16.19
N ARG A 16 -39.72 -83.95 16.25
CA ARG A 16 -40.24 -82.83 15.43
C ARG A 16 -39.81 -81.45 15.92
N LEU A 17 -39.60 -81.29 17.22
CA LEU A 17 -39.16 -80.02 17.81
C LEU A 17 -37.75 -79.64 17.31
N ASN A 18 -36.85 -80.63 17.23
CA ASN A 18 -35.49 -80.44 16.73
C ASN A 18 -35.48 -80.01 15.25
N THR A 19 -36.27 -80.62 14.37
CA THR A 19 -36.32 -80.22 12.95
C THR A 19 -36.85 -78.81 12.73
N GLN A 20 -37.84 -78.36 13.53
CA GLN A 20 -38.33 -76.98 13.45
C GLN A 20 -37.27 -75.96 13.90
N VAL A 21 -36.56 -76.23 15.00
CA VAL A 21 -35.44 -75.38 15.47
C VAL A 21 -34.31 -75.35 14.42
N LEU A 22 -33.99 -76.48 13.80
CA LEU A 22 -32.93 -76.57 12.79
C LEU A 22 -33.29 -75.79 11.51
N LEU A 23 -34.56 -75.87 11.05
CA LEU A 23 -35.08 -75.06 9.95
C LEU A 23 -35.07 -73.55 10.28
N GLN A 24 -35.43 -73.18 11.51
CA GLN A 24 -35.38 -71.78 11.97
C GLN A 24 -33.94 -71.24 11.97
N LEU A 25 -32.97 -72.05 12.43
CA LEU A 25 -31.55 -71.70 12.42
C LEU A 25 -30.98 -71.62 10.99
N GLN A 26 -31.37 -72.53 10.09
CA GLN A 26 -31.00 -72.45 8.67
C GLN A 26 -31.57 -71.20 7.99
N LYS A 27 -32.83 -70.86 8.27
CA LYS A 27 -33.48 -69.64 7.77
C LYS A 27 -32.78 -68.38 8.28
N ASN A 28 -32.45 -68.33 9.58
CA ASN A 28 -31.71 -67.23 10.18
C ASN A 28 -30.28 -67.12 9.60
N LYS A 29 -29.59 -68.25 9.37
CA LYS A 29 -28.28 -68.28 8.69
C LYS A 29 -28.38 -67.74 7.27
N ALA A 30 -29.42 -68.08 6.52
CA ALA A 30 -29.65 -67.56 5.17
C ALA A 30 -29.91 -66.04 5.18
N ILE A 31 -30.74 -65.55 6.11
CA ILE A 31 -31.02 -64.12 6.29
C ILE A 31 -29.74 -63.35 6.65
N LEU A 32 -28.93 -63.87 7.59
CA LEU A 32 -27.65 -63.27 7.97
C LEU A 32 -26.64 -63.28 6.81
N ALA A 33 -26.57 -64.37 6.04
CA ALA A 33 -25.71 -64.47 4.87
C ALA A 33 -26.11 -63.46 3.79
N VAL A 34 -27.41 -63.31 3.51
CA VAL A 34 -27.94 -62.28 2.58
C VAL A 34 -27.65 -60.87 3.09
N GLY A 35 -27.88 -60.59 4.37
CA GLY A 35 -27.56 -59.29 4.98
C GLY A 35 -26.07 -58.95 4.91
N PHE A 36 -25.19 -59.93 5.16
CA PHE A 36 -23.75 -59.77 5.00
C PHE A 36 -23.36 -59.54 3.54
N PHE A 37 -23.94 -60.30 2.60
CA PHE A 37 -23.66 -60.13 1.17
C PHE A 37 -24.09 -58.75 0.66
N LEU A 38 -25.25 -58.26 1.08
CA LEU A 38 -25.73 -56.91 0.78
C LEU A 38 -24.84 -55.83 1.41
N SER A 39 -24.32 -56.05 2.62
CA SER A 39 -23.32 -55.17 3.25
C SER A 39 -22.00 -55.13 2.48
N CYS A 40 -21.49 -56.30 2.06
CA CYS A 40 -20.30 -56.39 1.20
C CYS A 40 -20.52 -55.71 -0.16
N MET A 41 -21.68 -55.91 -0.81
CA MET A 41 -22.03 -55.21 -2.06
C MET A 41 -22.14 -53.70 -1.85
N TRP A 42 -22.69 -53.23 -0.72
CA TRP A 42 -22.75 -51.81 -0.37
C TRP A 42 -21.34 -51.21 -0.21
N ASN A 43 -20.40 -51.95 0.36
CA ASN A 43 -19.00 -51.51 0.48
C ASN A 43 -18.22 -51.63 -0.84
N LEU A 44 -18.45 -52.66 -1.65
CA LEU A 44 -17.92 -52.77 -3.02
C LEU A 44 -18.43 -51.65 -3.93
N ALA A 45 -19.64 -51.13 -3.69
CA ALA A 45 -20.17 -49.95 -4.37
C ALA A 45 -19.58 -48.62 -3.85
N ALA A 46 -18.66 -48.61 -2.87
CA ALA A 46 -18.05 -47.37 -2.37
C ALA A 46 -17.38 -46.50 -3.44
N PRO A 47 -16.62 -47.04 -4.42
CA PRO A 47 -16.05 -46.23 -5.51
C PRO A 47 -17.14 -45.59 -6.39
N ILE A 48 -18.24 -46.31 -6.65
CA ILE A 48 -19.37 -45.81 -7.45
C ILE A 48 -20.14 -44.73 -6.66
N LYS A 49 -20.34 -44.92 -5.35
CA LYS A 49 -20.93 -43.90 -4.46
C LYS A 49 -20.04 -42.65 -4.38
N ALA A 50 -18.73 -42.81 -4.24
CA ALA A 50 -17.78 -41.70 -4.24
C ALA A 50 -17.76 -40.95 -5.58
N TRP A 51 -17.79 -41.66 -6.71
CA TRP A 51 -17.89 -41.08 -8.06
C TRP A 51 -19.23 -40.36 -8.31
N ALA A 52 -20.33 -40.92 -7.81
CA ALA A 52 -21.64 -40.25 -7.86
C ALA A 52 -21.63 -38.97 -7.00
N LEU A 53 -21.09 -39.03 -5.77
CA LEU A 53 -20.96 -37.88 -4.89
C LEU A 53 -19.99 -36.81 -5.44
N SER A 54 -18.92 -37.20 -6.16
CA SER A 54 -18.03 -36.24 -6.82
C SER A 54 -18.72 -35.53 -7.99
N ARG A 55 -19.72 -36.13 -8.65
CA ARG A 55 -20.58 -35.42 -9.62
C ARG A 55 -21.51 -34.38 -8.98
N TYR A 56 -21.75 -34.45 -7.67
CA TYR A 56 -22.46 -33.41 -6.90
C TYR A 56 -21.51 -32.34 -6.33
N GLY A 57 -20.24 -32.31 -6.73
CA GLY A 57 -19.30 -31.24 -6.37
C GLY A 57 -18.58 -31.39 -5.03
N PHE A 58 -18.73 -32.52 -4.32
CA PHE A 58 -18.05 -32.77 -3.04
C PHE A 58 -16.55 -33.15 -3.16
N ALA A 59 -15.87 -32.68 -4.20
CA ALA A 59 -14.41 -32.73 -4.28
C ALA A 59 -13.86 -31.38 -3.78
N SER A 60 -12.81 -31.40 -2.95
CA SER A 60 -12.12 -30.17 -2.54
C SER A 60 -11.19 -29.67 -3.67
N THR A 61 -11.76 -29.35 -4.83
CA THR A 61 -11.06 -28.67 -5.92
C THR A 61 -10.95 -27.19 -5.59
N SER A 62 -9.72 -26.72 -5.39
CA SER A 62 -9.43 -25.30 -5.20
C SER A 62 -9.49 -24.57 -6.55
N ASP A 63 -10.70 -24.20 -6.98
CA ASP A 63 -10.89 -23.47 -8.22
C ASP A 63 -10.44 -22.01 -8.07
N THR A 64 -9.54 -21.56 -8.95
CA THR A 64 -9.05 -20.17 -8.98
C THR A 64 -9.72 -19.43 -10.14
N LEU A 65 -10.60 -18.48 -9.82
CA LEU A 65 -11.21 -17.59 -10.80
C LEU A 65 -10.44 -16.28 -10.88
N VAL A 66 -9.83 -15.99 -12.03
CA VAL A 66 -9.20 -14.70 -12.32
C VAL A 66 -10.21 -13.86 -13.12
N LEU A 67 -10.52 -12.67 -12.60
CA LEU A 67 -11.37 -11.68 -13.26
C LEU A 67 -10.56 -10.40 -13.46
N GLU A 68 -10.61 -9.83 -14.66
CA GLU A 68 -10.05 -8.51 -14.91
C GLU A 68 -10.95 -7.45 -14.24
N LEU A 69 -10.34 -6.53 -13.48
CA LEU A 69 -11.03 -5.43 -12.82
C LEU A 69 -10.96 -4.18 -13.70
N ASP A 70 -12.07 -3.86 -14.33
CA ASP A 70 -12.30 -2.54 -14.92
C ASP A 70 -12.65 -1.52 -13.82
N TRP A 71 -12.51 -0.23 -14.15
CA TRP A 71 -12.89 0.90 -13.29
C TRP A 71 -14.38 0.95 -12.91
N ASN A 72 -15.22 0.18 -13.62
CA ASN A 72 -16.65 -0.01 -13.37
C ASN A 72 -16.97 -1.46 -12.96
N THR A 73 -16.00 -2.27 -12.54
CA THR A 73 -16.28 -3.58 -11.95
C THR A 73 -16.87 -3.39 -10.55
N VAL A 74 -18.03 -4.02 -10.33
CA VAL A 74 -18.68 -4.09 -9.01
C VAL A 74 -18.03 -5.22 -8.23
N VAL A 75 -17.50 -4.93 -7.05
CA VAL A 75 -16.72 -5.89 -6.25
C VAL A 75 -17.49 -6.28 -4.99
N ASN A 76 -17.27 -7.52 -4.52
CA ASN A 76 -17.93 -8.05 -3.32
C ASN A 76 -17.66 -7.14 -2.10
N GLY A 77 -18.72 -6.52 -1.58
CA GLY A 77 -18.65 -5.63 -0.42
C GLY A 77 -18.04 -6.26 0.85
N ARG A 78 -18.22 -7.59 1.05
CA ARG A 78 -17.56 -8.30 2.15
C ARG A 78 -16.03 -8.35 1.98
N PHE A 79 -15.58 -8.58 0.74
CA PHE A 79 -14.16 -8.57 0.40
C PHE A 79 -13.56 -7.18 0.63
N LEU A 80 -14.20 -6.14 0.12
CA LEU A 80 -13.79 -4.75 0.34
C LEU A 80 -13.73 -4.36 1.82
N THR A 81 -14.74 -4.74 2.60
CA THR A 81 -14.77 -4.51 4.05
C THR A 81 -13.56 -5.17 4.72
N SER A 82 -13.33 -6.46 4.45
CA SER A 82 -12.19 -7.20 5.03
C SER A 82 -10.85 -6.58 4.65
N LEU A 83 -10.65 -6.29 3.35
CA LEU A 83 -9.42 -5.70 2.82
C LEU A 83 -9.11 -4.34 3.43
N TYR A 84 -10.10 -3.45 3.51
CA TYR A 84 -9.93 -2.13 4.11
C TYR A 84 -9.70 -2.22 5.61
N THR A 85 -10.47 -3.03 6.34
CA THR A 85 -10.24 -3.24 7.78
C THR A 85 -8.86 -3.85 8.07
N SER A 86 -8.40 -4.84 7.30
CA SER A 86 -7.04 -5.42 7.48
C SER A 86 -5.95 -4.41 7.14
N SER A 87 -6.18 -3.54 6.16
CA SER A 87 -5.28 -2.45 5.76
C SER A 87 -5.30 -1.26 6.74
N GLY A 88 -6.09 -1.30 7.82
CA GLY A 88 -6.22 -0.22 8.79
C GLY A 88 -6.96 1.02 8.25
N ILE A 89 -7.82 0.85 7.24
CA ILE A 89 -8.67 1.91 6.72
C ILE A 89 -9.95 1.97 7.58
N PRO A 90 -10.26 3.11 8.23
CA PRO A 90 -11.45 3.24 9.05
C PRO A 90 -12.72 3.26 8.20
N LEU A 91 -13.68 2.38 8.54
CA LEU A 91 -14.98 2.27 7.89
C LEU A 91 -16.10 2.66 8.88
N ALA A 92 -17.05 3.47 8.44
CA ALA A 92 -18.23 3.81 9.25
C ALA A 92 -19.29 2.70 9.26
N SER A 93 -19.32 1.88 8.21
CA SER A 93 -20.20 0.72 8.04
C SER A 93 -19.50 -0.31 7.15
N PRO A 94 -19.98 -1.56 7.08
CA PRO A 94 -19.62 -2.48 6.02
C PRO A 94 -19.88 -1.85 4.63
N MET A 95 -19.07 -2.26 3.65
CA MET A 95 -19.16 -1.78 2.28
C MET A 95 -20.30 -2.48 1.53
N GLU A 96 -21.14 -1.69 0.86
CA GLU A 96 -22.24 -2.21 0.05
C GLU A 96 -21.76 -2.98 -1.19
N LYS A 97 -22.55 -3.97 -1.62
CA LYS A 97 -22.23 -4.82 -2.78
C LYS A 97 -22.35 -4.11 -4.13
N THR A 98 -22.82 -2.86 -4.16
CA THR A 98 -23.15 -2.09 -5.37
C THR A 98 -22.11 -1.01 -5.70
N ARG A 99 -20.99 -0.97 -5.00
CA ARG A 99 -19.93 0.02 -5.22
C ARG A 99 -18.96 -0.42 -6.32
N TYR A 100 -18.68 0.51 -7.24
CA TYR A 100 -17.53 0.42 -8.13
C TYR A 100 -16.24 0.74 -7.37
N ILE A 101 -15.17 -0.05 -7.56
CA ILE A 101 -13.83 0.33 -7.09
C ILE A 101 -13.17 1.21 -8.14
N ASN A 102 -12.79 2.43 -7.75
CA ASN A 102 -11.78 3.16 -8.52
C ASN A 102 -10.43 2.90 -7.85
N VAL A 103 -9.69 1.93 -8.37
CA VAL A 103 -8.43 1.46 -7.76
C VAL A 103 -7.47 2.63 -7.54
N PHE A 104 -7.41 3.62 -8.43
CA PHE A 104 -6.54 4.77 -8.21
C PHE A 104 -7.01 5.66 -7.05
N LEU A 105 -8.29 6.08 -7.03
CA LEU A 105 -8.84 6.90 -5.95
C LEU A 105 -8.74 6.17 -4.61
N ASP A 106 -9.11 4.90 -4.59
CA ASP A 106 -9.22 4.11 -3.37
C ASP A 106 -7.87 3.60 -2.85
N PHE A 107 -6.80 3.63 -3.65
CA PHE A 107 -5.47 3.14 -3.23
C PHE A 107 -4.46 4.27 -3.03
N MET A 108 -4.66 5.44 -3.67
CA MET A 108 -3.72 6.57 -3.61
C MET A 108 -4.32 7.87 -3.04
N VAL A 109 -5.64 8.06 -3.09
CA VAL A 109 -6.26 9.37 -2.78
C VAL A 109 -7.06 9.34 -1.48
N ALA A 110 -8.11 8.52 -1.41
CA ALA A 110 -9.25 8.70 -0.52
C ALA A 110 -9.13 7.99 0.85
N PRO A 111 -9.18 6.66 0.97
CA PRO A 111 -8.93 6.02 2.24
C PRO A 111 -7.42 5.99 2.52
N ARG A 112 -7.06 6.45 3.70
CA ARG A 112 -5.70 6.37 4.22
C ARG A 112 -5.69 5.36 5.37
N SER A 113 -4.66 4.53 5.41
CA SER A 113 -4.40 3.61 6.51
C SER A 113 -4.02 4.41 7.74
N GLU A 114 -4.69 4.13 8.84
CA GLU A 114 -4.27 4.55 10.16
C GLU A 114 -3.40 3.44 10.76
N LEU A 115 -2.14 3.77 11.05
CA LEU A 115 -1.12 2.94 11.70
C LEU A 115 -0.69 1.64 10.96
N ARG A 116 -1.59 0.88 10.31
CA ARG A 116 -1.27 -0.44 9.72
C ARG A 116 -0.25 -0.41 8.58
N TRP A 117 -0.20 0.68 7.80
CA TRP A 117 0.82 0.93 6.77
C TRP A 117 2.26 0.76 7.28
N VAL A 118 2.51 1.01 8.56
CA VAL A 118 3.83 0.84 9.20
C VAL A 118 4.35 -0.59 9.05
N THR A 119 3.46 -1.59 9.08
CA THR A 119 3.88 -3.00 8.94
C THR A 119 4.49 -3.30 7.57
N SER A 120 4.20 -2.48 6.55
CA SER A 120 4.84 -2.55 5.23
C SER A 120 6.32 -2.13 5.25
N LEU A 121 6.84 -1.59 6.36
CA LEU A 121 8.26 -1.23 6.54
C LEU A 121 9.12 -2.38 7.10
N LEU A 122 8.52 -3.48 7.57
CA LEU A 122 9.25 -4.65 8.06
C LEU A 122 10.17 -5.22 6.98
N ASP A 123 11.42 -5.49 7.35
CA ASP A 123 12.46 -6.06 6.47
C ASP A 123 12.73 -5.28 5.18
N THR A 124 12.32 -4.01 5.13
CA THR A 124 12.50 -3.11 3.97
C THR A 124 13.70 -2.17 4.07
N ASN A 125 14.65 -2.43 4.98
CA ASN A 125 15.84 -1.58 5.14
C ASN A 125 16.70 -1.47 3.86
N ARG A 126 16.64 -2.46 2.97
CA ARG A 126 17.29 -2.43 1.65
C ARG A 126 16.41 -1.84 0.52
N THR A 127 15.15 -1.53 0.80
CA THR A 127 14.19 -0.99 -0.17
C THR A 127 14.26 0.54 -0.17
N PHE A 128 14.80 1.08 -1.26
CA PHE A 128 15.18 2.48 -1.41
C PHE A 128 14.03 3.46 -1.67
N GLN A 129 12.92 2.97 -2.22
CA GLN A 129 11.69 3.71 -2.48
C GLN A 129 10.52 2.82 -2.13
N MET A 130 9.60 3.34 -1.33
CA MET A 130 8.32 2.69 -1.08
C MET A 130 7.20 3.71 -1.25
N ASP A 131 6.01 3.21 -1.58
CA ASP A 131 4.82 4.02 -1.78
C ASP A 131 4.28 4.65 -0.49
N VAL A 132 4.68 4.12 0.67
CA VAL A 132 4.43 4.67 2.00
C VAL A 132 5.45 5.74 2.44
N ASP A 133 6.59 5.90 1.76
CA ASP A 133 7.62 6.87 2.15
C ASP A 133 7.16 8.29 1.69
N GLY A 134 6.70 9.10 2.65
CA GLY A 134 6.03 10.38 2.36
C GLY A 134 6.96 11.52 1.99
N VAL A 135 6.38 12.66 1.58
CA VAL A 135 7.13 13.92 1.41
C VAL A 135 7.79 14.30 2.73
N ALA A 136 9.11 14.56 2.71
CA ALA A 136 9.83 15.06 3.87
C ALA A 136 9.22 16.39 4.37
N LYS A 137 8.78 16.46 5.64
CA LYS A 137 8.36 17.70 6.33
C LYS A 137 9.25 18.07 7.52
N ARG A 138 9.98 17.10 8.07
CA ARG A 138 10.99 17.22 9.13
C ARG A 138 12.07 16.18 8.90
N LEU A 139 13.26 16.43 9.41
CA LEU A 139 14.34 15.46 9.43
C LEU A 139 14.40 14.71 10.76
N GLY A 140 14.21 15.41 11.87
CA GLY A 140 14.27 14.86 13.23
C GLY A 140 12.90 14.62 13.86
N LEU A 141 12.85 13.72 14.83
CA LEU A 141 11.68 13.46 15.68
C LEU A 141 11.33 14.71 16.52
N ASN A 142 12.33 15.31 17.17
CA ASN A 142 12.18 16.56 17.92
C ASN A 142 12.07 17.78 17.00
N GLY A 143 10.85 18.02 16.49
CA GLY A 143 10.56 19.10 15.54
C GLY A 143 10.84 20.51 16.07
N SER A 144 10.65 20.78 17.36
CA SER A 144 10.96 22.10 17.94
C SER A 144 12.46 22.39 17.88
N ARG A 145 13.29 21.42 18.31
CA ARG A 145 14.74 21.52 18.23
C ARG A 145 15.22 21.68 16.78
N GLU A 146 14.62 20.96 15.83
CA GLU A 146 14.97 21.08 14.42
C GLU A 146 14.67 22.47 13.86
N VAL A 147 13.50 23.04 14.17
CA VAL A 147 13.13 24.40 13.77
C VAL A 147 14.06 25.44 14.37
N ASP A 148 14.39 25.35 15.66
CA ASP A 148 15.31 26.27 16.33
C ASP A 148 16.71 26.23 15.70
N GLN A 149 17.25 25.02 15.46
CA GLN A 149 18.55 24.84 14.82
C GLN A 149 18.54 25.32 13.36
N PHE A 150 17.47 25.06 12.62
CA PHE A 150 17.30 25.52 11.24
C PHE A 150 17.29 27.05 11.15
N ASN A 151 16.56 27.73 12.04
CA ASN A 151 16.48 29.19 12.06
C ASN A 151 17.84 29.87 12.32
N VAL A 152 18.71 29.23 13.12
CA VAL A 152 20.10 29.67 13.30
C VAL A 152 20.93 29.38 12.04
N ASP A 153 20.89 28.15 11.55
CA ASP A 153 21.77 27.67 10.47
C ASP A 153 21.39 28.26 9.08
N VAL A 154 20.17 28.75 8.87
CA VAL A 154 19.72 29.37 7.60
C VAL A 154 20.18 30.83 7.45
N ALA A 155 20.42 31.54 8.55
CA ALA A 155 20.75 32.97 8.55
C ALA A 155 21.97 33.35 7.67
N PRO A 156 23.09 32.58 7.63
CA PRO A 156 24.23 32.88 6.77
C PRO A 156 23.89 32.92 5.26
N PHE A 157 22.83 32.24 4.83
CA PHE A 157 22.43 32.15 3.42
C PHE A 157 21.49 33.28 2.98
N ALA A 158 20.98 34.11 3.89
CA ALA A 158 19.97 35.13 3.57
C ALA A 158 20.44 36.13 2.49
N ALA A 159 21.71 36.56 2.58
CA ALA A 159 22.29 37.54 1.67
C ALA A 159 22.84 36.94 0.35
N THR A 160 23.08 35.63 0.31
CA THR A 160 23.79 34.96 -0.80
C THR A 160 22.94 33.98 -1.59
N GLY A 161 21.91 33.36 -0.98
CA GLY A 161 21.39 32.07 -1.40
C GLY A 161 22.30 30.91 -0.99
N PHE A 162 21.88 29.68 -1.25
CA PHE A 162 22.66 28.47 -1.01
C PHE A 162 23.46 28.09 -2.27
N PRO A 163 24.81 28.10 -2.24
CA PRO A 163 25.62 27.66 -3.38
C PRO A 163 25.56 26.14 -3.54
N LEU A 164 25.31 25.67 -4.76
CA LEU A 164 25.24 24.26 -5.11
C LEU A 164 26.33 23.91 -6.14
N TRP A 165 26.19 22.81 -6.89
CA TRP A 165 27.18 22.35 -7.85
C TRP A 165 27.45 23.38 -8.98
N GLY A 166 28.73 23.57 -9.31
CA GLY A 166 29.17 24.57 -10.29
C GLY A 166 28.85 26.00 -9.83
N ASN A 167 28.16 26.76 -10.67
CA ASN A 167 27.77 28.15 -10.41
C ASN A 167 26.28 28.28 -10.01
N GLU A 168 25.60 27.17 -9.69
CA GLU A 168 24.19 27.20 -9.31
C GLU A 168 24.02 27.75 -7.88
N VAL A 169 23.06 28.65 -7.69
CA VAL A 169 22.69 29.21 -6.38
C VAL A 169 21.19 29.09 -6.19
N ILE A 170 20.77 28.49 -5.08
CA ILE A 170 19.36 28.26 -4.74
C ILE A 170 18.87 29.39 -3.83
N PHE A 171 17.72 29.97 -4.18
CA PHE A 171 17.09 31.03 -3.41
C PHE A 171 15.82 30.57 -2.68
N ASP A 172 15.15 29.52 -3.18
CA ASP A 172 13.92 29.00 -2.58
C ASP A 172 14.23 27.84 -1.62
N TYR A 173 13.56 27.81 -0.46
CA TYR A 173 13.70 26.73 0.53
C TYR A 173 12.37 26.39 1.20
N VAL A 174 12.27 25.16 1.71
CA VAL A 174 11.10 24.68 2.46
C VAL A 174 11.53 24.37 3.90
N PRO A 175 11.24 25.24 4.89
CA PRO A 175 11.67 25.02 6.26
C PRO A 175 10.92 23.83 6.91
N PRO A 176 11.51 23.20 7.94
CA PRO A 176 10.80 22.21 8.75
C PRO A 176 9.58 22.83 9.45
N THR A 177 8.52 22.05 9.63
CA THR A 177 7.26 22.50 10.25
C THR A 177 6.86 21.63 11.44
N THR A 178 6.45 22.26 12.55
CA THR A 178 5.87 21.55 13.71
C THR A 178 4.40 21.20 13.53
N GLN A 179 3.73 21.66 12.47
CA GLN A 179 2.28 21.51 12.30
C GLN A 179 1.91 20.48 11.22
N ASP A 180 0.88 19.67 11.48
CA ASP A 180 0.25 18.76 10.50
C ASP A 180 1.25 17.76 9.88
N VAL A 181 2.10 17.13 10.70
CA VAL A 181 3.16 16.22 10.26
C VAL A 181 2.80 14.78 10.58
N GLY A 182 2.79 13.91 9.56
CA GLY A 182 2.65 12.47 9.76
C GLY A 182 3.98 11.80 10.10
N LEU A 183 3.93 10.66 10.79
CA LEU A 183 5.11 9.85 11.12
C LEU A 183 5.94 9.47 9.88
N HIS A 184 5.26 9.20 8.76
CA HIS A 184 5.84 8.93 7.43
C HIS A 184 6.51 10.13 6.74
N GLN A 185 6.47 11.33 7.35
CA GLN A 185 7.01 12.58 6.81
C GLN A 185 8.23 13.08 7.60
N VAL A 186 8.66 12.29 8.60
CA VAL A 186 9.83 12.56 9.45
C VAL A 186 10.93 11.56 9.07
N SER A 187 12.09 12.06 8.61
CA SER A 187 13.19 11.19 8.18
C SER A 187 13.64 10.22 9.27
N GLU A 188 13.95 10.73 10.45
CA GLU A 188 14.41 9.95 11.61
C GLU A 188 13.41 8.88 12.04
N ALA A 189 12.10 9.17 11.97
CA ALA A 189 11.06 8.20 12.28
C ALA A 189 11.06 7.04 11.27
N LEU A 190 11.12 7.32 9.96
CA LEU A 190 11.18 6.27 8.94
C LEU A 190 12.47 5.45 9.00
N LEU A 191 13.63 6.09 9.23
CA LEU A 191 14.91 5.41 9.44
C LEU A 191 14.81 4.44 10.62
N CYS A 192 14.26 4.91 11.74
CA CYS A 192 14.01 4.07 12.89
C CYS A 192 13.07 2.90 12.54
N LEU A 193 11.87 3.15 12.01
CA LEU A 193 10.88 2.12 11.69
C LEU A 193 11.40 1.05 10.72
N LYS A 194 12.10 1.46 9.64
CA LYS A 194 12.73 0.52 8.68
C LYS A 194 13.89 -0.24 9.31
N GLY A 195 14.50 0.27 10.38
CA GLY A 195 15.72 -0.29 10.97
C GLY A 195 16.96 0.05 10.15
N LEU A 196 17.04 1.28 9.62
CA LEU A 196 18.08 1.75 8.71
C LEU A 196 18.99 2.77 9.40
N THR A 197 20.30 2.49 9.42
CA THR A 197 21.30 3.41 10.00
C THR A 197 21.74 4.50 9.00
N PRO A 198 22.29 5.65 9.47
CA PRO A 198 22.84 6.67 8.59
C PRO A 198 23.99 6.16 7.69
N GLU A 199 24.77 5.19 8.17
CA GLU A 199 25.84 4.51 7.43
C GLU A 199 25.32 3.70 6.23
N GLU A 200 24.18 3.02 6.39
CA GLU A 200 23.50 2.32 5.31
C GLU A 200 22.79 3.30 4.38
N LEU A 201 22.15 4.33 4.95
CA LEU A 201 21.41 5.37 4.22
C LEU A 201 22.25 6.09 3.15
N VAL A 202 23.49 6.50 3.47
CA VAL A 202 24.34 7.20 2.49
C VAL A 202 24.68 6.33 1.27
N ASN A 203 24.54 5.02 1.39
CA ASN A 203 24.85 4.04 0.34
C ASN A 203 23.62 3.27 -0.16
N LEU A 204 22.40 3.69 0.23
CA LEU A 204 21.15 3.10 -0.23
C LEU A 204 20.92 3.40 -1.72
N GLN A 205 20.67 2.34 -2.50
CA GLN A 205 20.54 2.30 -3.98
C GLN A 205 21.75 2.78 -4.79
N PHE A 206 22.21 4.00 -4.56
CA PHE A 206 23.38 4.58 -5.22
C PHE A 206 24.44 4.90 -4.16
N PRO A 207 25.61 4.24 -4.17
CA PRO A 207 26.63 4.48 -3.17
C PRO A 207 27.15 5.92 -3.25
N SER A 208 27.34 6.53 -2.08
CA SER A 208 28.18 7.73 -1.93
C SER A 208 29.66 7.34 -1.97
N ASN A 209 30.55 8.33 -1.94
CA ASN A 209 31.97 8.08 -1.73
C ASN A 209 32.32 7.67 -0.28
N LEU A 210 31.39 7.76 0.68
CA LEU A 210 31.64 7.44 2.08
C LEU A 210 31.66 5.94 2.33
N ARG A 211 32.69 5.49 3.04
CA ARG A 211 32.90 4.11 3.47
C ARG A 211 32.95 4.03 5.01
N PRO A 212 31.88 4.40 5.74
CA PRO A 212 31.93 4.59 7.19
C PRO A 212 32.34 3.35 7.99
N TYR A 213 32.10 2.14 7.46
CA TYR A 213 32.55 0.88 8.09
C TYR A 213 34.04 0.54 7.88
N SER A 214 34.78 1.31 7.07
CA SER A 214 36.21 1.05 6.76
C SER A 214 37.10 2.29 6.75
N SER A 215 36.53 3.49 6.93
CA SER A 215 37.25 4.76 7.00
C SER A 215 36.85 5.53 8.25
N ALA A 216 37.84 5.85 9.11
CA ALA A 216 37.60 6.58 10.36
C ALA A 216 37.17 8.04 10.12
N SER A 217 37.65 8.69 9.06
CA SER A 217 37.18 10.03 8.67
C SER A 217 35.72 10.02 8.26
N ASP A 218 35.30 8.96 7.55
CA ASP A 218 33.95 8.84 7.02
C ASP A 218 32.96 8.49 8.14
N ALA A 219 33.39 7.65 9.09
CA ALA A 219 32.67 7.41 10.34
C ALA A 219 32.49 8.72 11.14
N ALA A 220 33.53 9.56 11.24
CA ALA A 220 33.42 10.87 11.88
C ALA A 220 32.47 11.82 11.13
N ALA A 221 32.45 11.80 9.79
CA ALA A 221 31.53 12.57 8.98
C ALA A 221 30.06 12.11 9.18
N ILE A 222 29.80 10.81 9.18
CA ILE A 222 28.47 10.25 9.49
C ILE A 222 28.05 10.54 10.94
N ASN A 223 28.97 10.49 11.90
CA ASN A 223 28.69 10.86 13.29
C ASN A 223 28.30 12.34 13.42
N MET A 224 28.95 13.25 12.68
CA MET A 224 28.57 14.66 12.61
C MET A 224 27.19 14.85 11.97
N TRP A 225 26.92 14.14 10.86
CA TRP A 225 25.62 14.20 10.20
C TRP A 225 24.49 13.71 11.13
N ARG A 226 24.70 12.58 11.80
CA ARG A 226 23.77 12.03 12.79
C ARG A 226 23.53 13.01 13.94
N SER A 227 24.56 13.59 14.53
CA SER A 227 24.38 14.49 15.68
C SER A 227 23.60 15.77 15.34
N LYS A 228 23.71 16.24 14.09
CA LYS A 228 22.98 17.39 13.56
C LYS A 228 21.52 17.07 13.17
N VAL A 229 21.27 15.93 12.53
CA VAL A 229 20.01 15.65 11.81
C VAL A 229 19.20 14.50 12.40
N PHE A 230 19.88 13.50 13.00
CA PHE A 230 19.28 12.27 13.53
C PHE A 230 19.73 12.00 14.99
N PRO A 231 19.46 12.93 15.93
CA PRO A 231 19.96 12.84 17.30
C PRO A 231 19.27 11.77 18.15
N ASP A 232 17.99 11.49 17.89
CA ASP A 232 17.14 10.59 18.67
C ASP A 232 17.14 9.16 18.09
N LEU A 233 17.61 8.99 16.85
CA LEU A 233 17.61 7.75 16.07
C LEU A 233 18.23 6.57 16.81
N ARG A 234 19.30 6.78 17.57
CA ARG A 234 19.94 5.69 18.32
C ARG A 234 19.01 5.15 19.41
N ALA A 235 18.44 6.02 20.22
CA ALA A 235 17.48 5.63 21.26
C ALA A 235 16.22 4.99 20.64
N CYS A 236 15.77 5.49 19.49
CA CYS A 236 14.66 4.92 18.73
C CYS A 236 14.99 3.50 18.20
N MET A 237 16.19 3.28 17.65
CA MET A 237 16.66 1.97 17.17
C MET A 237 16.82 0.96 18.31
N ASP A 238 17.35 1.39 19.46
CA ASP A 238 17.44 0.56 20.66
C ASP A 238 16.02 0.19 21.16
N ARG A 239 15.08 1.14 21.16
CA ARG A 239 13.66 0.90 21.50
C ARG A 239 12.98 -0.04 20.52
N ARG A 240 13.24 0.09 19.22
CA ARG A 240 12.75 -0.81 18.16
C ARG A 240 13.22 -2.24 18.40
N ALA A 241 14.51 -2.44 18.65
CA ALA A 241 15.06 -3.77 18.90
C ALA A 241 14.38 -4.43 20.12
N ALA A 242 14.17 -3.68 21.20
CA ALA A 242 13.45 -4.18 22.38
C ALA A 242 11.98 -4.55 22.07
N LEU A 243 11.24 -3.68 21.39
CA LEU A 243 9.83 -3.91 21.05
C LEU A 243 9.65 -5.13 20.13
N LEU A 244 10.43 -5.22 19.05
CA LEU A 244 10.40 -6.35 18.12
C LEU A 244 10.76 -7.69 18.79
N ALA A 245 11.66 -7.68 19.77
CA ALA A 245 12.02 -8.89 20.53
C ALA A 245 10.96 -9.30 21.56
N SER A 246 10.16 -8.36 22.06
CA SER A 246 9.13 -8.60 23.09
C SER A 246 7.73 -8.93 22.55
N ALA A 247 7.47 -8.63 21.28
CA ALA A 247 6.13 -8.70 20.69
C ALA A 247 5.77 -10.11 20.17
N THR A 248 4.48 -10.43 20.17
CA THR A 248 3.94 -11.69 19.61
C THR A 248 4.31 -11.89 18.14
N THR A 249 4.32 -10.80 17.38
CA THR A 249 4.86 -10.75 16.02
C THR A 249 5.73 -9.50 15.83
N PRO A 250 6.70 -9.49 14.90
CA PRO A 250 7.45 -8.29 14.55
C PRO A 250 6.55 -7.13 14.10
N ALA A 251 5.40 -7.42 13.48
CA ALA A 251 4.42 -6.42 13.10
C ALA A 251 3.82 -5.71 14.32
N ASP A 252 3.45 -6.44 15.37
CA ASP A 252 2.90 -5.85 16.59
C ASP A 252 3.94 -4.96 17.30
N GLY A 253 5.21 -5.38 17.32
CA GLY A 253 6.31 -4.58 17.89
C GLY A 253 6.55 -3.28 17.12
N LEU A 254 6.40 -3.30 15.79
CA LEU A 254 6.56 -2.10 14.96
C LEU A 254 5.33 -1.15 15.04
N LEU A 255 4.12 -1.71 15.18
CA LEU A 255 2.91 -0.96 15.45
C LEU A 255 2.97 -0.26 16.83
N ALA A 256 3.48 -0.96 17.84
CA ALA A 256 3.73 -0.37 19.17
C ALA A 256 4.74 0.78 19.07
N LEU A 257 5.87 0.60 18.38
CA LEU A 257 6.88 1.64 18.19
C LEU A 257 6.31 2.87 17.49
N ALA A 258 5.55 2.70 16.41
CA ALA A 258 4.93 3.82 15.71
C ALA A 258 3.91 4.57 16.58
N THR A 259 3.17 3.87 17.42
CA THR A 259 2.24 4.47 18.38
C THR A 259 2.98 5.27 19.45
N GLU A 260 4.08 4.72 20.00
CA GLU A 260 4.95 5.43 20.95
C GLU A 260 5.50 6.71 20.31
N LEU A 261 6.14 6.63 19.14
CA LEU A 261 6.70 7.78 18.44
C LEU A 261 5.65 8.84 18.09
N ALA A 262 4.47 8.43 17.62
CA ALA A 262 3.37 9.35 17.34
C ALA A 262 2.91 10.10 18.58
N SER A 263 2.76 9.41 19.71
CA SER A 263 2.36 10.04 20.97
C SER A 263 3.46 10.91 21.60
N THR A 264 4.73 10.51 21.50
CA THR A 264 5.87 11.24 22.08
C THR A 264 6.20 12.53 21.33
N TYR A 265 6.03 12.55 20.00
CA TYR A 265 6.51 13.66 19.14
C TYR A 265 5.38 14.43 18.42
N ASP A 266 4.13 14.20 18.80
CA ASP A 266 2.91 14.79 18.20
C ASP A 266 2.87 14.61 16.67
N LEU A 267 2.84 13.35 16.23
CA LEU A 267 2.87 12.97 14.82
C LEU A 267 1.63 12.18 14.40
N GLY A 268 1.09 12.48 13.22
CA GLY A 268 -0.07 11.78 12.67
C GLY A 268 0.24 10.35 12.20
N LEU A 269 -0.65 9.41 12.53
CA LEU A 269 -0.54 7.99 12.15
C LEU A 269 -1.16 7.63 10.79
N VAL A 270 -1.68 8.62 10.06
CA VAL A 270 -2.43 8.42 8.81
C VAL A 270 -1.49 8.53 7.59
N ASN A 271 -1.50 7.52 6.70
CA ASN A 271 -0.72 7.46 5.47
C ASN A 271 -1.45 6.63 4.38
N VAL A 272 -0.95 6.52 3.15
CA VAL A 272 -1.43 5.46 2.24
C VAL A 272 -1.19 4.08 2.87
N ALA A 273 -2.10 3.12 2.63
CA ALA A 273 -1.91 1.75 3.09
C ALA A 273 -0.73 1.04 2.40
N GLY A 274 -0.45 1.46 1.17
CA GLY A 274 0.56 0.89 0.29
C GLY A 274 0.11 -0.40 -0.40
N HIS A 275 0.83 -0.74 -1.47
CA HIS A 275 0.59 -1.90 -2.33
C HIS A 275 0.57 -3.20 -1.53
N HIS A 276 1.49 -3.36 -0.57
CA HIS A 276 1.57 -4.56 0.28
C HIS A 276 0.25 -4.89 0.99
N GLN A 277 -0.38 -3.88 1.62
CA GLN A 277 -1.63 -4.09 2.36
C GLN A 277 -2.82 -4.28 1.41
N LEU A 278 -2.93 -3.44 0.38
CA LEU A 278 -4.10 -3.39 -0.50
C LEU A 278 -4.17 -4.53 -1.53
N TYR A 279 -3.08 -5.28 -1.71
CA TYR A 279 -3.01 -6.48 -2.56
C TYR A 279 -2.93 -7.77 -1.74
N THR A 280 -3.06 -7.68 -0.40
CA THR A 280 -3.09 -8.84 0.51
C THR A 280 -4.35 -9.69 0.26
N PRO A 281 -4.22 -11.01 0.02
CA PRO A 281 -5.35 -11.89 -0.20
C PRO A 281 -6.25 -12.00 1.06
N GLN A 282 -7.55 -12.11 0.84
CA GLN A 282 -8.57 -12.19 1.89
C GLN A 282 -9.37 -13.50 1.72
N THR A 283 -9.44 -14.31 2.77
CA THR A 283 -10.09 -15.63 2.71
C THR A 283 -11.40 -15.66 3.50
N PHE A 284 -12.44 -16.23 2.91
CA PHE A 284 -13.79 -16.30 3.47
C PHE A 284 -14.33 -17.74 3.44
N TRP A 285 -15.13 -18.09 4.44
CA TRP A 285 -15.87 -19.34 4.49
C TRP A 285 -17.21 -19.22 3.74
N ASP A 286 -17.15 -19.07 2.40
CA ASP A 286 -18.34 -19.03 1.54
C ASP A 286 -18.15 -19.54 0.11
N GLY A 287 -17.34 -20.59 -0.08
CA GLY A 287 -17.09 -21.22 -1.38
C GLY A 287 -18.29 -21.94 -2.00
N PHE A 288 -19.13 -22.53 -1.17
CA PHE A 288 -20.39 -23.14 -1.58
C PHE A 288 -21.44 -23.02 -0.47
N VAL A 289 -22.69 -23.38 -0.80
CA VAL A 289 -23.74 -23.60 0.19
C VAL A 289 -23.81 -25.11 0.46
N ASP A 290 -23.68 -25.51 1.71
CA ASP A 290 -23.72 -26.92 2.10
C ASP A 290 -25.16 -27.48 2.17
N ILE A 291 -25.28 -28.78 2.44
CA ILE A 291 -26.57 -29.49 2.57
C ILE A 291 -27.47 -28.97 3.71
N SER A 292 -26.92 -28.21 4.66
CA SER A 292 -27.66 -27.54 5.74
C SER A 292 -28.01 -26.08 5.41
N GLY A 293 -27.71 -25.60 4.20
CA GLY A 293 -27.98 -24.22 3.78
C GLY A 293 -26.98 -23.20 4.32
N TYR A 294 -25.92 -23.64 5.00
CA TYR A 294 -24.88 -22.77 5.51
C TYR A 294 -23.76 -22.58 4.47
N ARG A 295 -23.03 -21.47 4.60
CA ARG A 295 -21.86 -21.18 3.77
C ARG A 295 -20.69 -22.05 4.25
N SER A 296 -20.07 -22.78 3.34
CA SER A 296 -18.98 -23.71 3.62
C SER A 296 -17.93 -23.68 2.50
N GLY A 297 -16.74 -24.25 2.76
CA GLY A 297 -15.57 -24.13 1.87
C GLY A 297 -14.94 -22.72 1.86
N SER A 298 -13.66 -22.64 1.53
CA SER A 298 -12.89 -21.38 1.54
C SER A 298 -12.75 -20.75 0.15
N VAL A 299 -13.08 -19.46 0.02
CA VAL A 299 -12.76 -18.61 -1.14
C VAL A 299 -11.67 -17.62 -0.75
N THR A 300 -10.63 -17.49 -1.57
CA THR A 300 -9.64 -16.42 -1.43
C THR A 300 -9.84 -15.40 -2.55
N TYR A 301 -10.04 -14.13 -2.17
CA TYR A 301 -10.07 -13.01 -3.09
C TYR A 301 -8.74 -12.27 -3.02
N GLN A 302 -8.18 -11.89 -4.17
CA GLN A 302 -6.97 -11.08 -4.27
C GLN A 302 -7.12 -10.07 -5.40
N ILE A 303 -6.64 -8.84 -5.17
CA ILE A 303 -6.45 -7.86 -6.24
C ILE A 303 -5.03 -8.01 -6.77
N SER A 304 -4.86 -8.03 -8.09
CA SER A 304 -3.57 -8.12 -8.76
C SER A 304 -3.48 -7.07 -9.86
N GLY A 305 -2.27 -6.57 -10.11
CA GLY A 305 -2.04 -5.45 -11.02
C GLY A 305 -0.71 -4.77 -10.75
N ARG A 306 -0.32 -3.87 -11.65
CA ARG A 306 0.89 -3.05 -11.48
C ARG A 306 0.71 -2.10 -10.31
N ASP A 307 1.72 -2.02 -9.44
CA ASP A 307 1.78 -1.00 -8.38
C ASP A 307 1.61 0.41 -8.99
N PRO A 308 0.52 1.13 -8.66
CA PRO A 308 0.25 2.43 -9.23
C PRO A 308 1.20 3.52 -8.69
N SER A 309 1.87 3.29 -7.56
CA SER A 309 2.94 4.17 -7.04
C SER A 309 4.06 4.34 -8.07
N THR A 310 4.32 3.31 -8.88
CA THR A 310 5.34 3.35 -9.93
C THR A 310 5.11 4.48 -10.94
N VAL A 311 3.91 5.04 -11.06
CA VAL A 311 3.67 6.22 -11.91
C VAL A 311 4.22 7.51 -11.28
N LEU A 312 4.21 7.62 -9.95
CA LEU A 312 4.82 8.74 -9.20
C LEU A 312 6.33 8.56 -9.02
N THR A 313 6.79 7.31 -8.82
CA THR A 313 8.19 6.98 -8.54
C THR A 313 9.04 6.64 -9.78
N THR A 314 8.46 6.55 -10.99
CA THR A 314 9.25 6.32 -12.24
C THR A 314 10.04 7.55 -12.69
N GLY A 315 11.16 7.75 -12.01
CA GLY A 315 12.21 8.71 -12.28
C GLY A 315 13.11 8.79 -11.05
N SER A 316 14.43 8.86 -11.26
CA SER A 316 15.47 8.70 -10.23
C SER A 316 15.55 9.86 -9.21
N GLY A 317 14.44 10.26 -8.59
CA GLY A 317 14.40 11.33 -7.61
C GLY A 317 12.99 11.77 -7.24
N HIS A 318 12.29 11.02 -6.40
CA HIS A 318 11.40 11.69 -5.44
C HIS A 318 12.28 12.25 -4.30
N LEU A 319 11.80 13.29 -3.60
CA LEU A 319 12.38 13.74 -2.33
C LEU A 319 11.44 13.32 -1.20
N ASP A 320 11.30 12.01 -1.03
CA ASP A 320 10.67 11.46 0.16
C ASP A 320 11.50 11.76 1.42
N ALA A 321 10.91 11.44 2.56
CA ALA A 321 11.48 11.62 3.88
C ALA A 321 12.85 10.91 4.07
N ILE A 322 13.24 9.92 3.27
CA ILE A 322 14.54 9.25 3.40
C ILE A 322 15.56 9.81 2.39
N LEU A 323 15.15 10.03 1.15
CA LEU A 323 16.02 10.53 0.09
C LEU A 323 16.41 12.00 0.29
N ASN A 324 15.53 12.84 0.84
CA ASN A 324 15.82 14.27 1.03
C ASN A 324 17.07 14.57 1.89
N PRO A 325 17.19 14.08 3.14
CA PRO A 325 18.42 14.30 3.92
C PRO A 325 19.64 13.69 3.23
N ARG A 326 19.49 12.53 2.59
CA ARG A 326 20.57 11.78 1.94
C ARG A 326 21.22 12.52 0.77
N GLU A 327 20.53 13.43 0.09
CA GLU A 327 21.16 14.32 -0.91
C GLU A 327 22.25 15.22 -0.31
N THR A 328 22.14 15.57 0.98
CA THR A 328 23.20 16.31 1.70
C THR A 328 24.49 15.49 1.75
N ALA A 329 24.40 14.20 2.04
CA ALA A 329 25.57 13.33 2.06
C ALA A 329 26.22 13.22 0.68
N TRP A 330 25.43 13.23 -0.39
CA TRP A 330 25.96 13.30 -1.75
C TRP A 330 26.66 14.63 -2.06
N TYR A 331 26.04 15.77 -1.75
CA TYR A 331 26.69 17.07 -1.92
C TYR A 331 28.01 17.18 -1.14
N CYS A 332 28.00 16.77 0.13
CA CYS A 332 29.15 16.84 1.02
C CYS A 332 30.32 15.90 0.64
N THR A 333 30.11 14.96 -0.30
CA THR A 333 31.10 13.92 -0.64
C THR A 333 31.50 13.93 -2.11
N LEU A 334 30.71 14.56 -2.96
CA LEU A 334 30.96 14.71 -4.40
C LEU A 334 31.34 16.13 -4.81
N GLN A 335 30.96 17.16 -4.03
CA GLN A 335 31.06 18.57 -4.43
C GLN A 335 31.69 19.48 -3.38
N TYR A 336 31.50 19.22 -2.08
CA TYR A 336 32.05 20.10 -1.06
C TYR A 336 33.58 20.07 -0.99
N VAL A 337 34.16 21.26 -1.13
CA VAL A 337 35.58 21.55 -0.92
C VAL A 337 35.68 22.63 0.15
N ASN A 338 36.56 22.45 1.14
CA ASN A 338 36.82 23.49 2.13
C ASN A 338 37.45 24.71 1.42
N PRO A 339 36.89 25.93 1.58
CA PRO A 339 37.31 27.11 0.82
C PRO A 339 38.66 27.71 1.25
N ILE A 340 39.22 27.27 2.39
CA ILE A 340 40.51 27.72 2.94
C ILE A 340 41.64 26.75 2.52
N SER A 341 41.40 25.44 2.57
CA SER A 341 42.41 24.41 2.28
C SER A 341 42.36 23.86 0.84
N GLY A 342 41.26 24.07 0.12
CA GLY A 342 41.08 23.53 -1.23
C GLY A 342 40.88 22.00 -1.27
N LEU A 343 40.63 21.35 -0.13
CA LEU A 343 40.48 19.90 -0.02
C LEU A 343 39.04 19.47 0.37
N PRO A 344 38.58 18.28 -0.03
CA PRO A 344 37.30 17.73 0.42
C PRO A 344 37.27 17.54 1.95
N ASN A 345 36.18 17.96 2.60
CA ASN A 345 35.97 17.74 4.03
C ASN A 345 34.48 17.51 4.35
N ALA A 346 34.05 16.25 4.30
CA ALA A 346 32.65 15.88 4.53
C ALA A 346 32.17 16.21 5.96
N THR A 347 33.02 16.05 6.98
CA THR A 347 32.67 16.36 8.37
C THR A 347 32.34 17.85 8.56
N GLU A 348 33.16 18.74 8.00
CA GLU A 348 32.92 20.18 8.03
C GLU A 348 31.71 20.59 7.18
N CYS A 349 31.50 19.94 6.04
CA CYS A 349 30.28 20.13 5.25
C CYS A 349 29.03 19.84 6.07
N PHE A 350 28.95 18.64 6.67
CA PHE A 350 27.82 18.27 7.52
C PHE A 350 27.64 19.23 8.71
N ALA A 351 28.73 19.67 9.34
CA ALA A 351 28.65 20.66 10.42
C ALA A 351 28.02 22.00 9.99
N LYS A 352 28.18 22.39 8.72
CA LYS A 352 27.70 23.67 8.14
C LYS A 352 26.33 23.60 7.49
N VAL A 353 26.00 22.53 6.77
CA VAL A 353 24.83 22.51 5.86
C VAL A 353 23.83 21.38 6.10
N ALA A 354 24.08 20.45 7.03
CA ALA A 354 23.24 19.26 7.18
C ALA A 354 21.76 19.54 7.55
N THR A 355 21.53 20.63 8.28
CA THR A 355 20.21 21.09 8.72
C THR A 355 19.48 21.92 7.66
N THR A 356 20.20 22.59 6.77
CA THR A 356 19.63 23.56 5.81
C THR A 356 19.53 23.06 4.38
N LEU A 357 20.51 22.28 3.92
CA LEU A 357 20.56 21.80 2.53
C LEU A 357 19.32 20.97 2.13
N PRO A 358 18.73 20.09 2.95
CA PRO A 358 17.48 19.39 2.60
C PRO A 358 16.29 20.34 2.34
N ALA A 359 16.22 21.47 3.05
CA ALA A 359 15.22 22.51 2.83
C ALA A 359 15.43 23.22 1.48
N PHE A 360 16.69 23.53 1.13
CA PHE A 360 17.06 24.11 -0.17
C PHE A 360 16.89 23.12 -1.32
N PHE A 361 17.13 21.82 -1.13
CA PHE A 361 16.80 20.82 -2.15
C PHE A 361 15.29 20.74 -2.40
N ASN A 362 14.47 20.69 -1.36
CA ASN A 362 13.01 20.75 -1.51
C ASN A 362 12.57 22.01 -2.26
N GLY A 363 13.06 23.19 -1.84
CA GLY A 363 12.70 24.48 -2.44
C GLY A 363 13.18 24.64 -3.88
N LYS A 364 14.42 24.20 -4.19
CA LYS A 364 14.94 24.11 -5.56
C LYS A 364 13.92 23.43 -6.47
N TYR A 365 13.49 22.21 -6.14
CA TYR A 365 12.58 21.46 -6.99
C TYR A 365 11.12 21.94 -6.97
N LEU A 366 10.80 23.09 -6.37
CA LEU A 366 9.55 23.82 -6.61
C LEU A 366 9.65 24.77 -7.80
N SER A 367 10.79 25.43 -8.00
CA SER A 367 10.98 26.50 -9.00
C SER A 367 11.99 26.13 -10.10
N VAL A 368 13.10 25.49 -9.73
CA VAL A 368 14.24 25.14 -10.57
C VAL A 368 14.32 23.63 -10.74
N LEU A 369 14.34 23.15 -11.99
CA LEU A 369 14.38 21.71 -12.29
C LEU A 369 13.25 20.88 -11.66
N ALA A 370 12.11 21.48 -11.29
CA ALA A 370 10.91 20.80 -10.80
C ALA A 370 10.37 19.72 -11.78
N GLY A 371 10.90 19.67 -13.01
CA GLY A 371 10.67 18.62 -14.00
C GLY A 371 11.53 17.35 -13.81
N THR A 372 12.47 17.35 -12.86
CA THR A 372 13.40 16.23 -12.61
C THR A 372 12.98 15.42 -11.40
N ARG A 373 12.69 16.07 -10.27
CA ARG A 373 12.14 15.49 -9.05
C ARG A 373 10.70 15.93 -8.82
N TYR A 374 9.84 15.03 -8.36
CA TYR A 374 8.42 15.33 -8.17
C TYR A 374 8.17 15.91 -6.77
N ASN A 375 7.84 17.21 -6.72
CA ASN A 375 7.23 17.91 -5.59
C ASN A 375 5.95 18.59 -6.12
N ASP A 376 4.80 18.39 -5.47
CA ASP A 376 3.53 19.05 -5.85
C ASP A 376 3.61 20.53 -5.44
N ASN A 377 3.89 21.41 -6.39
CA ASN A 377 4.05 22.86 -6.15
C ASN A 377 2.84 23.50 -5.44
N ASN A 378 1.64 22.98 -5.66
CA ASN A 378 0.42 23.50 -5.04
C ASN A 378 0.22 22.94 -3.61
N ALA A 379 1.07 22.04 -3.13
CA ALA A 379 1.19 21.69 -1.72
C ALA A 379 1.91 22.77 -0.90
N PHE A 380 2.46 23.81 -1.56
CA PHE A 380 3.26 24.85 -0.92
C PHE A 380 2.66 26.25 -1.11
N GLU A 381 2.86 27.10 -0.11
CA GLU A 381 2.53 28.52 -0.12
C GLU A 381 3.81 29.34 -0.02
N ARG A 382 3.94 30.38 -0.86
CA ARG A 382 5.14 31.22 -0.91
C ARG A 382 5.09 32.27 0.21
N GLY A 383 6.03 32.20 1.14
CA GLY A 383 6.18 33.18 2.21
C GLY A 383 6.88 34.47 1.76
N PRO A 384 7.00 35.46 2.67
CA PRO A 384 7.77 36.67 2.42
C PRO A 384 9.26 36.34 2.30
N SER A 385 9.95 36.92 1.30
CA SER A 385 11.39 36.72 1.13
C SER A 385 12.18 37.34 2.28
N ASN A 386 13.15 36.60 2.81
CA ASN A 386 14.17 37.11 3.72
C ASN A 386 15.41 37.49 2.89
N GLN A 387 15.58 38.79 2.61
CA GLN A 387 16.59 39.29 1.69
C GLN A 387 16.52 38.60 0.32
N ARG A 388 17.48 37.74 -0.04
CA ARG A 388 17.51 37.03 -1.34
C ARG A 388 16.84 35.67 -1.31
N ILE A 389 16.56 35.09 -0.14
CA ILE A 389 15.97 33.75 -0.03
C ILE A 389 14.46 33.82 0.22
N THR A 390 13.72 32.83 -0.27
CA THR A 390 12.25 32.75 -0.12
C THR A 390 11.84 31.44 0.54
N PRO A 391 11.16 31.48 1.71
CA PRO A 391 10.55 30.32 2.31
C PRO A 391 9.28 29.90 1.57
N TYR A 392 9.05 28.60 1.46
CA TYR A 392 7.81 27.98 1.02
C TYR A 392 7.27 27.06 2.11
N THR A 393 6.09 27.35 2.65
CA THR A 393 5.47 26.57 3.73
C THR A 393 4.53 25.51 3.17
N TYR A 394 4.37 24.38 3.86
CA TYR A 394 3.38 23.38 3.48
C TYR A 394 1.96 23.92 3.74
N LYS A 395 1.09 23.88 2.73
CA LYS A 395 -0.33 24.08 2.92
C LYS A 395 -0.91 22.93 3.74
N ARG A 396 -1.77 23.25 4.69
CA ARG A 396 -2.56 22.26 5.43
C ARG A 396 -3.53 21.57 4.48
N ARG A 397 -3.37 20.27 4.25
CA ARG A 397 -4.26 19.47 3.39
C ARG A 397 -5.06 18.50 4.26
N LYS A 398 -6.40 18.63 4.25
CA LYS A 398 -7.26 17.62 4.90
C LYS A 398 -7.33 16.38 4.04
N ILE A 399 -7.13 15.23 4.66
CA ILE A 399 -7.44 13.92 4.09
C ILE A 399 -8.94 13.70 4.29
N ALA A 400 -9.70 13.55 3.20
CA ALA A 400 -11.13 13.28 3.27
C ALA A 400 -11.35 11.84 3.79
N PRO A 401 -12.06 11.62 4.92
CA PRO A 401 -12.31 10.27 5.40
C PRO A 401 -13.27 9.53 4.46
N LEU A 402 -13.09 8.21 4.30
CA LEU A 402 -13.78 7.41 3.28
C LEU A 402 -15.31 7.56 3.31
N HIS A 403 -15.91 7.68 4.51
CA HIS A 403 -17.36 7.82 4.70
C HIS A 403 -17.91 9.21 4.28
N SER A 404 -17.05 10.23 4.14
CA SER A 404 -17.46 11.57 3.67
C SER A 404 -17.53 11.68 2.14
N ILE A 405 -17.17 10.61 1.44
CA ILE A 405 -17.05 10.55 -0.01
C ILE A 405 -18.26 9.80 -0.56
N SER A 406 -19.10 10.48 -1.35
CA SER A 406 -20.29 9.87 -1.95
C SER A 406 -19.90 9.10 -3.22
N TYR A 407 -19.90 7.77 -3.14
CA TYR A 407 -19.50 6.89 -4.24
C TYR A 407 -20.60 6.69 -5.29
N VAL A 408 -20.15 6.29 -6.48
CA VAL A 408 -21.01 6.04 -7.64
C VAL A 408 -21.80 4.74 -7.46
N ASN A 409 -23.11 4.83 -7.63
CA ASN A 409 -24.02 3.68 -7.65
C ASN A 409 -24.10 3.04 -9.04
N VAL A 410 -24.36 1.72 -9.07
CA VAL A 410 -24.53 0.96 -10.33
C VAL A 410 -25.56 1.63 -11.24
N GLY A 411 -25.20 1.81 -12.52
CA GLY A 411 -26.08 2.35 -13.55
C GLY A 411 -26.09 3.88 -13.68
N ASN A 412 -25.40 4.63 -12.80
CA ASN A 412 -25.33 6.10 -12.88
C ASN A 412 -23.90 6.61 -13.12
N LEU A 413 -23.41 6.52 -14.36
CA LEU A 413 -22.03 6.93 -14.69
C LEU A 413 -21.77 8.44 -14.58
N SER A 414 -22.79 9.31 -14.63
CA SER A 414 -22.59 10.76 -14.42
C SER A 414 -22.31 11.11 -12.96
N ALA A 415 -22.56 10.20 -12.01
CA ALA A 415 -22.15 10.39 -10.62
C ALA A 415 -20.62 10.32 -10.42
N TRP A 416 -19.81 9.84 -11.39
CA TRP A 416 -18.35 9.91 -11.30
C TRP A 416 -17.84 11.35 -11.22
N GLN A 417 -18.35 12.24 -12.07
CA GLN A 417 -18.06 13.67 -12.00
C GLN A 417 -18.46 14.26 -10.63
N THR A 418 -19.58 13.81 -10.07
CA THR A 418 -20.01 14.21 -8.72
C THR A 418 -19.04 13.73 -7.64
N LEU A 419 -18.57 12.48 -7.71
CA LEU A 419 -17.58 11.92 -6.78
C LEU A 419 -16.27 12.72 -6.79
N PHE A 420 -15.70 13.00 -7.97
CA PHE A 420 -14.47 13.79 -8.07
C PHE A 420 -14.66 15.20 -7.52
N GLN A 421 -15.74 15.89 -7.89
CA GLN A 421 -16.07 17.22 -7.39
C GLN A 421 -16.28 17.26 -5.86
N THR A 422 -16.86 16.21 -5.27
CA THR A 422 -16.98 16.06 -3.81
C THR A 422 -15.62 15.83 -3.14
N ILE A 423 -14.75 14.97 -3.70
CA ILE A 423 -13.39 14.74 -3.16
C ILE A 423 -12.59 16.05 -3.20
N VAL A 424 -12.57 16.74 -4.34
CA VAL A 424 -11.88 18.02 -4.51
C VAL A 424 -12.38 19.02 -3.48
N ALA A 425 -13.69 19.29 -3.44
CA ALA A 425 -14.30 20.25 -2.52
C ALA A 425 -13.99 19.98 -1.05
N ASN A 426 -13.90 18.71 -0.64
CA ASN A 426 -13.57 18.31 0.72
C ASN A 426 -12.07 18.52 1.05
N VAL A 427 -11.17 18.13 0.13
CA VAL A 427 -9.72 18.28 0.29
C VAL A 427 -9.28 19.76 0.25
N THR A 428 -9.86 20.56 -0.65
CA THR A 428 -9.53 22.00 -0.81
C THR A 428 -10.34 22.93 0.08
N GLN A 429 -11.43 22.43 0.69
CA GLN A 429 -12.44 23.22 1.42
C GLN A 429 -13.13 24.31 0.57
N THR A 430 -13.12 24.17 -0.77
CA THR A 430 -13.80 25.08 -1.70
C THR A 430 -15.16 24.53 -2.15
N PRO A 431 -16.22 25.35 -2.27
CA PRO A 431 -17.51 24.88 -2.79
C PRO A 431 -17.41 24.22 -4.17
N ARG A 432 -18.27 23.22 -4.41
CA ARG A 432 -18.40 22.55 -5.70
C ARG A 432 -18.83 23.52 -6.80
N THR A 433 -17.98 23.74 -7.80
CA THR A 433 -18.33 24.47 -9.03
C THR A 433 -19.20 23.60 -9.94
N THR A 434 -20.36 24.11 -10.32
CA THR A 434 -21.36 23.38 -11.15
C THR A 434 -21.35 23.79 -12.62
N SER A 435 -20.49 24.72 -13.02
CA SER A 435 -20.39 25.25 -14.39
C SER A 435 -19.62 24.31 -15.32
N ASN A 436 -20.36 23.45 -16.03
CA ASN A 436 -20.03 22.76 -17.29
C ASN A 436 -18.55 22.65 -17.70
N ALA A 437 -17.93 21.51 -17.41
CA ALA A 437 -16.93 20.87 -18.27
C ALA A 437 -17.01 19.34 -18.07
N LEU A 438 -16.73 18.55 -19.11
CA LEU A 438 -16.44 17.13 -18.97
C LEU A 438 -15.07 17.00 -18.29
N GLU A 439 -15.03 16.47 -17.08
CA GLU A 439 -13.78 16.36 -16.31
C GLU A 439 -12.88 15.24 -16.84
N GLU A 440 -11.76 15.61 -17.47
CA GLU A 440 -10.63 14.68 -17.66
C GLU A 440 -10.04 14.30 -16.29
N MET A 441 -9.56 13.06 -16.15
CA MET A 441 -9.05 12.50 -14.88
C MET A 441 -7.67 13.08 -14.49
N CYS A 442 -7.66 14.34 -14.05
CA CYS A 442 -6.49 15.02 -13.53
C CYS A 442 -6.26 14.66 -12.06
N LEU A 443 -5.63 13.51 -11.87
CA LEU A 443 -5.43 12.83 -10.58
C LEU A 443 -4.33 13.44 -9.68
N VAL A 444 -3.87 14.66 -9.98
CA VAL A 444 -2.70 15.26 -9.32
C VAL A 444 -2.94 16.73 -9.00
N GLY A 445 -2.56 17.13 -7.77
CA GLY A 445 -2.94 18.39 -7.14
C GLY A 445 -2.25 19.66 -7.66
N ASP A 446 -1.45 19.57 -8.73
CA ASP A 446 -0.40 20.54 -9.10
C ASP A 446 -0.87 21.87 -9.71
N GLY A 447 -2.14 22.27 -9.53
CA GLY A 447 -2.68 23.51 -10.11
C GLY A 447 -2.90 23.48 -11.64
N CYS A 448 -2.56 22.39 -12.33
CA CYS A 448 -2.83 22.19 -13.76
C CYS A 448 -4.31 22.01 -14.14
N PHE A 449 -5.23 22.12 -13.18
CA PHE A 449 -6.67 21.96 -13.37
C PHE A 449 -7.22 22.82 -14.53
N SER A 450 -6.79 24.08 -14.64
CA SER A 450 -7.17 24.99 -15.73
C SER A 450 -6.71 24.53 -17.12
N THR A 451 -5.64 23.73 -17.20
CA THR A 451 -5.16 23.14 -18.45
C THR A 451 -5.96 21.89 -18.84
N CYS A 452 -6.50 21.16 -17.85
CA CYS A 452 -7.39 20.03 -18.06
C CYS A 452 -8.77 20.45 -18.58
N MET A 453 -9.30 21.60 -18.16
CA MET A 453 -10.64 22.07 -18.57
C MET A 453 -10.81 22.33 -20.08
N ASN A 454 -9.72 22.44 -20.85
CA ASN A 454 -9.73 22.90 -22.25
C ASN A 454 -9.35 21.84 -23.30
N SER A 455 -9.17 20.58 -22.93
CA SER A 455 -8.91 19.48 -23.90
C SER A 455 -10.04 18.46 -23.89
N SER A 456 -10.47 18.01 -25.07
CA SER A 456 -11.54 17.01 -25.21
C SER A 456 -11.35 16.15 -26.48
N ALA A 457 -12.20 15.13 -26.62
CA ALA A 457 -12.39 14.29 -27.82
C ALA A 457 -11.39 13.14 -28.10
N SER A 458 -11.13 12.24 -27.13
CA SER A 458 -10.60 10.89 -27.45
C SER A 458 -11.19 9.70 -26.69
N GLY A 459 -11.99 9.90 -25.64
CA GLY A 459 -12.64 8.79 -24.89
C GLY A 459 -11.69 7.89 -24.09
N GLY A 460 -10.38 8.15 -24.11
CA GLY A 460 -9.39 7.47 -23.28
C GLY A 460 -9.18 8.19 -21.94
N THR A 461 -8.84 7.43 -20.90
CA THR A 461 -8.38 7.99 -19.63
C THR A 461 -7.02 8.67 -19.82
N THR A 462 -7.02 10.00 -19.77
CA THR A 462 -5.80 10.81 -19.77
C THR A 462 -5.48 11.23 -18.35
N VAL A 463 -4.37 10.73 -17.81
CA VAL A 463 -3.82 11.20 -16.54
C VAL A 463 -2.90 12.38 -16.85
N THR A 464 -3.29 13.57 -16.42
CA THR A 464 -2.46 14.78 -16.54
C THR A 464 -1.90 15.14 -15.17
N TYR A 465 -0.59 15.39 -15.13
CA TYR A 465 0.16 15.79 -13.94
C TYR A 465 1.14 16.91 -14.31
N MET A 466 1.50 17.80 -13.38
CA MET A 466 2.58 18.75 -13.64
C MET A 466 3.92 18.08 -13.36
N ARG A 467 4.90 18.29 -14.24
CA ARG A 467 6.30 17.97 -13.92
C ARG A 467 7.13 19.22 -14.12
N GLY A 468 7.06 20.09 -13.10
CA GLY A 468 7.82 21.32 -12.95
C GLY A 468 7.40 22.46 -13.86
N ALA A 469 6.45 23.27 -13.40
CA ALA A 469 5.86 24.39 -14.12
C ALA A 469 5.26 24.04 -15.51
N SER A 470 5.28 22.76 -15.91
CA SER A 470 4.88 22.25 -17.21
C SER A 470 3.91 21.09 -17.05
N ALA A 471 2.70 21.22 -17.57
CA ALA A 471 1.70 20.15 -17.59
C ALA A 471 2.16 19.03 -18.55
N LYS A 472 2.28 17.80 -18.05
CA LYS A 472 2.58 16.60 -18.86
C LYS A 472 1.35 15.69 -18.91
N ARG A 473 0.91 15.37 -20.12
CA ARG A 473 -0.20 14.44 -20.37
C ARG A 473 0.34 13.02 -20.52
N ARG A 474 -0.30 12.05 -19.89
CA ARG A 474 -0.09 10.62 -20.17
C ARG A 474 -1.45 9.97 -20.46
N SER A 475 -1.72 9.72 -21.74
CA SER A 475 -2.83 8.84 -22.12
C SER A 475 -2.52 7.43 -21.63
N THR A 476 -3.37 6.90 -20.77
CA THR A 476 -3.44 5.47 -20.50
C THR A 476 -4.57 4.90 -21.35
N GLN A 477 -4.34 4.74 -22.65
CA GLN A 477 -5.20 3.83 -23.41
C GLN A 477 -5.17 2.46 -22.73
N PRO A 478 -6.32 1.85 -22.38
CA PRO A 478 -6.34 0.44 -22.10
C PRO A 478 -5.83 -0.25 -23.37
N ARG A 479 -4.75 -1.03 -23.26
CA ARG A 479 -4.38 -1.98 -24.31
C ARG A 479 -5.34 -3.16 -24.25
N THR A 480 -6.61 -2.89 -24.55
CA THR A 480 -7.40 -3.85 -25.32
C THR A 480 -6.71 -3.96 -26.67
N ALA A 481 -5.74 -4.87 -26.74
CA ALA A 481 -5.41 -5.55 -27.98
C ALA A 481 -6.64 -6.39 -28.34
N SER A 482 -7.66 -5.69 -28.84
CA SER A 482 -8.85 -6.30 -29.40
C SER A 482 -8.37 -7.08 -30.62
N LEU A 483 -8.20 -8.39 -30.44
CA LEU A 483 -7.74 -9.33 -31.46
C LEU A 483 -8.64 -9.32 -32.71
N THR A 484 -9.83 -8.73 -32.59
CA THR A 484 -10.79 -8.41 -33.65
C THR A 484 -10.36 -7.25 -34.58
N CYS A 485 -9.48 -6.33 -34.17
CA CYS A 485 -9.02 -5.23 -35.04
C CYS A 485 -7.83 -5.60 -35.96
N LEU A 486 -7.22 -6.77 -35.80
CA LEU A 486 -6.11 -7.23 -36.64
C LEU A 486 -6.56 -8.05 -37.87
N TRP A 487 -7.86 -8.39 -37.98
CA TRP A 487 -8.40 -9.17 -39.10
C TRP A 487 -9.12 -8.34 -40.18
N MET A 488 -9.72 -7.19 -39.86
CA MET A 488 -10.36 -6.34 -40.89
C MET A 488 -9.35 -5.52 -41.73
N SER A 489 -8.17 -5.20 -41.20
CA SER A 489 -7.13 -4.48 -41.94
C SER A 489 -6.40 -5.34 -42.98
N ALA A 490 -6.38 -6.66 -42.82
CA ALA A 490 -5.81 -7.58 -43.80
C ALA A 490 -6.77 -7.83 -44.98
N ALA A 491 -8.06 -8.03 -44.71
CA ALA A 491 -9.08 -8.27 -45.74
C ALA A 491 -9.28 -7.05 -46.66
N LEU A 492 -9.29 -5.83 -46.11
CA LEU A 492 -9.46 -4.61 -46.91
C LEU A 492 -8.23 -4.27 -47.77
N ALA A 493 -7.03 -4.61 -47.30
CA ALA A 493 -5.79 -4.41 -48.05
C ALA A 493 -5.61 -5.38 -49.24
N GLN A 494 -6.33 -6.51 -49.24
CA GLN A 494 -6.27 -7.49 -50.32
C GLN A 494 -7.37 -7.27 -51.38
N ALA A 495 -8.54 -6.73 -50.98
CA ALA A 495 -9.58 -6.31 -51.93
C ALA A 495 -9.18 -5.08 -52.77
N LEU A 496 -8.32 -4.20 -52.26
CA LEU A 496 -7.84 -3.00 -52.95
C LEU A 496 -6.58 -3.22 -53.82
N ARG A 497 -6.15 -4.48 -54.03
CA ARG A 497 -5.05 -4.86 -54.94
C ARG A 497 -5.50 -5.62 -56.19
N THR A 498 -6.80 -5.78 -56.41
CA THR A 498 -7.37 -6.45 -57.61
C THR A 498 -8.33 -5.55 -58.40
N SER A 499 -8.25 -4.23 -58.22
CA SER A 499 -9.05 -3.26 -58.98
C SER A 499 -8.25 -2.03 -59.43
N LYS A 500 -7.02 -2.26 -59.91
CA LYS A 500 -6.36 -1.53 -61.01
C LYS A 500 -5.06 -2.23 -61.40
#